data_AF-A0A9X4LFF2-F1
#
_entry.id   AF-A0A9X4LFF2-F1
#
_cell.length_a   1.000
_cell.length_b   1.000
_cell.length_c   1.000
_cell.angle_alpha   90.00
_cell.angle_beta   90.00
_cell.angle_gamma   90.00
#
_symmetry.space_group_name_H-M   'P 1'
#
loop_
_entity.id
_entity.type
_entity.pdbx_description
1 polymer ?
#
loop_
_entity_poly.entity_id
_entity_poly.type
_entity_poly.pdbx_seq_one_letter_code
_entity_poly.pdbx_strand_id
1 'polypeptide(L)'
;MYKAIIFDVYGTIFDMSSLENDMTQFDDALAASISKLWRKTQLNHMFLRQIMQRYIPFDDLTKDALRYVLDEHKIQYNRDDVNQLFDAFLDLNYFNEIPRVLSNLNGKGFDIGILSNGNDSMLMPLVDNSKISDYINTVISVDEIKQYKPSPASYALILEYYKMTREDILFVSSNSWDVTGAANFGFDTVWVNRKGEQYDDNGQSPTITVNNLNEMAKWLEMNK
;
A
#
# COMPACT_ATOMS: atom_id res chain seq x y z
N MET A 1 -15.92 -7.00 17.99
CA MET A 1 -16.24 -7.35 16.59
C MET A 1 -15.95 -6.11 15.76
N TYR A 2 -15.10 -6.22 14.74
CA TYR A 2 -14.71 -5.08 13.92
C TYR A 2 -15.91 -4.49 13.18
N LYS A 3 -15.88 -3.18 12.95
CA LYS A 3 -16.87 -2.43 12.15
C LYS A 3 -16.29 -2.01 10.82
N ALA A 4 -15.00 -1.65 10.78
CA ALA A 4 -14.32 -1.27 9.55
C ALA A 4 -13.06 -2.12 9.29
N ILE A 5 -12.79 -2.36 8.02
CA ILE A 5 -11.59 -3.05 7.53
C ILE A 5 -10.84 -2.10 6.61
N ILE A 6 -9.64 -1.73 7.01
CA ILE A 6 -8.83 -0.74 6.32
C ILE A 6 -7.64 -1.41 5.65
N PHE A 7 -7.52 -1.23 4.35
CA PHE A 7 -6.47 -1.84 3.55
C PHE A 7 -5.38 -0.83 3.21
N ASP A 8 -4.14 -1.29 3.25
CA ASP A 8 -3.08 -0.69 2.45
C ASP A 8 -3.34 -0.91 0.95
N VAL A 9 -2.68 -0.12 0.10
CA VAL A 9 -2.93 -0.12 -1.36
C VAL A 9 -1.86 -0.92 -2.10
N TYR A 10 -0.61 -0.43 -2.06
CA TYR A 10 0.49 -0.91 -2.91
C TYR A 10 1.11 -2.21 -2.37
N GLY A 11 0.83 -3.33 -3.05
CA GLY A 11 1.23 -4.67 -2.66
C GLY A 11 0.14 -5.47 -1.93
N THR A 12 -0.90 -4.79 -1.45
CA THR A 12 -2.00 -5.39 -0.68
C THR A 12 -3.24 -5.60 -1.56
N ILE A 13 -3.74 -4.51 -2.15
CA ILE A 13 -4.83 -4.52 -3.14
C ILE A 13 -4.25 -4.64 -4.54
N PHE A 14 -3.28 -3.77 -4.86
CA PHE A 14 -2.67 -3.67 -6.18
C PHE A 14 -1.34 -4.41 -6.24
N ASP A 15 -1.12 -5.14 -7.33
CA ASP A 15 0.06 -5.96 -7.54
C ASP A 15 1.20 -5.16 -8.16
N MET A 16 2.20 -4.88 -7.32
CA MET A 16 3.40 -4.14 -7.71
C MET A 16 4.33 -4.91 -8.66
N SER A 17 4.14 -6.22 -8.83
CA SER A 17 4.95 -6.98 -9.81
C SER A 17 4.64 -6.58 -11.25
N SER A 18 3.47 -5.98 -11.49
CA SER A 18 3.10 -5.48 -12.82
C SER A 18 3.97 -4.31 -13.31
N LEU A 19 4.67 -3.61 -12.41
CA LEU A 19 5.59 -2.53 -12.79
C LEU A 19 6.70 -2.98 -13.75
N GLU A 20 7.16 -4.23 -13.62
CA GLU A 20 8.21 -4.78 -14.50
C GLU A 20 7.71 -4.96 -15.93
N ASN A 21 6.42 -5.27 -16.10
CA ASN A 21 5.83 -5.49 -17.42
C ASN A 21 5.76 -4.21 -18.26
N ASP A 22 5.73 -3.04 -17.62
CA ASP A 22 5.67 -1.75 -18.29
C ASP A 22 7.06 -1.21 -18.68
N MET A 23 8.13 -1.86 -18.23
CA MET A 23 9.53 -1.51 -18.53
C MET A 23 10.05 -2.17 -19.82
N THR A 24 9.22 -2.22 -20.87
CA THR A 24 9.50 -2.93 -22.14
C THR A 24 10.75 -2.46 -22.89
N GLN A 25 11.28 -1.29 -22.56
CA GLN A 25 12.52 -0.74 -23.10
C GLN A 25 13.79 -1.38 -22.50
N PHE A 26 13.67 -2.14 -21.41
CA PHE A 26 14.76 -2.85 -20.75
C PHE A 26 14.59 -4.36 -20.94
N ASP A 27 15.71 -5.09 -20.91
CA ASP A 27 15.62 -6.55 -20.79
C ASP A 27 15.09 -6.98 -19.41
N ASP A 28 14.56 -8.20 -19.31
CA ASP A 28 13.91 -8.70 -18.10
C ASP A 28 14.82 -8.61 -16.85
N ALA A 29 16.12 -8.84 -17.00
CA ALA A 29 17.06 -8.82 -15.89
C ALA A 29 17.27 -7.39 -15.37
N LEU A 30 17.37 -6.42 -16.28
CA LEU A 30 17.51 -5.01 -15.95
C LEU A 30 16.20 -4.44 -15.40
N ALA A 31 15.05 -4.77 -15.99
CA ALA A 31 13.73 -4.36 -15.50
C ALA A 31 13.50 -4.83 -14.05
N ALA A 32 13.78 -6.09 -13.75
CA ALA A 32 13.68 -6.63 -12.40
C ALA A 32 14.65 -5.94 -11.41
N SER A 33 15.87 -5.63 -11.86
CA SER A 33 16.85 -4.89 -11.05
C SER A 33 16.38 -3.47 -10.72
N ILE A 34 15.87 -2.75 -11.72
CA ILE A 34 15.32 -1.39 -11.58
C ILE A 34 14.10 -1.40 -10.67
N SER A 35 13.11 -2.25 -10.93
CA SER A 35 11.89 -2.40 -10.13
C SER A 35 12.21 -2.61 -8.65
N LYS A 36 13.07 -3.59 -8.35
CA LYS A 36 13.48 -3.91 -6.98
C LYS A 36 14.21 -2.76 -6.30
N LEU A 37 15.17 -2.14 -6.97
CA LEU A 37 15.92 -1.01 -6.40
C LEU A 37 15.01 0.21 -6.22
N TRP A 38 14.11 0.46 -7.17
CA TRP A 38 13.20 1.60 -7.14
C TRP A 38 12.25 1.52 -5.95
N ARG A 39 11.58 0.37 -5.75
CA ARG A 39 10.70 0.20 -4.59
C ARG A 39 11.47 0.33 -3.27
N LYS A 40 12.68 -0.23 -3.18
CA LYS A 40 13.54 -0.10 -1.99
C LYS A 40 13.93 1.37 -1.73
N THR A 41 14.38 2.09 -2.75
CA THR A 41 14.79 3.49 -2.66
C THR A 41 13.61 4.40 -2.31
N GLN A 42 12.45 4.16 -2.92
CA GLN A 42 11.19 4.86 -2.60
C GLN A 42 10.85 4.74 -1.10
N LEU A 43 10.82 3.52 -0.55
CA LEU A 43 10.53 3.32 0.88
C LEU A 43 11.61 3.95 1.79
N ASN A 44 12.89 3.80 1.45
CA ASN A 44 13.98 4.41 2.21
C ASN A 44 13.88 5.95 2.22
N HIS A 45 13.64 6.57 1.06
CA HIS A 45 13.45 8.02 0.95
C HIS A 45 12.24 8.49 1.74
N MET A 46 11.15 7.73 1.73
CA MET A 46 9.94 8.01 2.49
C MET A 46 10.24 8.04 4.00
N PHE A 47 10.89 7.00 4.54
CA PHE A 47 11.25 6.96 5.96
C PHE A 47 12.23 8.08 6.35
N LEU A 48 13.27 8.32 5.54
CA LEU A 48 14.24 9.40 5.80
C LEU A 48 13.56 10.77 5.79
N ARG A 49 12.71 11.04 4.81
CA ARG A 49 11.97 12.32 4.72
C ARG A 49 11.00 12.48 5.89
N GLN A 50 10.34 11.41 6.32
CA GLN A 50 9.48 11.44 7.50
C GLN A 50 10.27 11.82 8.76
N ILE A 51 11.42 11.18 9.01
CA ILE A 51 12.26 11.45 10.18
C ILE A 51 12.86 12.86 10.13
N MET A 52 13.25 13.33 8.94
CA MET A 52 13.76 14.68 8.74
C MET A 52 12.65 15.75 8.70
N GLN A 53 11.37 15.37 8.72
CA GLN A 53 10.23 16.28 8.55
C GLN A 53 10.31 17.09 7.24
N ARG A 54 10.76 16.44 6.17
CA ARG A 54 10.92 17.02 4.82
C ARG A 54 9.97 16.37 3.82
N TYR A 55 8.68 16.46 4.13
CA TYR A 55 7.60 15.93 3.32
C TYR A 55 7.62 16.49 1.90
N ILE A 56 7.34 15.62 0.94
CA ILE A 56 6.92 15.94 -0.43
C ILE A 56 5.78 14.99 -0.79
N PRO A 57 4.96 15.27 -1.80
CA PRO A 57 3.98 14.31 -2.31
C PRO A 57 4.63 12.99 -2.74
N PHE A 58 3.88 11.88 -2.64
CA PHE A 58 4.44 10.54 -2.88
C PHE A 58 4.76 10.28 -4.35
N ASP A 59 4.05 10.91 -5.29
CA ASP A 59 4.40 10.90 -6.71
C ASP A 59 5.78 11.54 -6.98
N ASP A 60 6.05 12.71 -6.42
CA ASP A 60 7.34 13.38 -6.50
C ASP A 60 8.44 12.52 -5.88
N LEU A 61 8.18 11.92 -4.72
CA LEU A 61 9.11 11.02 -4.06
C LEU A 61 9.42 9.79 -4.93
N THR A 62 8.40 9.24 -5.57
CA THR A 62 8.51 8.07 -6.46
C THR A 62 9.37 8.41 -7.68
N LYS A 63 9.16 9.59 -8.29
CA LYS A 63 9.97 10.08 -9.41
C LYS A 63 11.40 10.39 -9.00
N ASP A 64 11.62 10.97 -7.83
CA ASP A 64 12.97 11.19 -7.28
C ASP A 64 13.71 9.86 -7.07
N ALA A 65 13.03 8.84 -6.53
CA ALA A 65 13.61 7.51 -6.36
C ALA A 65 13.94 6.86 -7.72
N LEU A 66 13.09 7.03 -8.74
CA LEU A 66 13.35 6.52 -10.08
C LEU A 66 14.60 7.15 -10.70
N ARG A 67 14.73 8.47 -10.63
CA ARG A 67 15.90 9.19 -11.17
C ARG A 67 17.20 8.66 -10.56
N TYR A 68 17.23 8.49 -9.24
CA TYR A 68 18.37 7.87 -8.55
C TYR A 68 18.67 6.46 -9.09
N VAL A 69 17.65 5.62 -9.25
CA VAL A 69 17.83 4.24 -9.74
C VAL A 69 18.37 4.20 -11.17
N LEU A 70 17.87 5.07 -12.05
CA LEU A 70 18.34 5.18 -13.43
C LEU A 70 19.80 5.66 -13.46
N ASP A 71 20.16 6.63 -12.62
CA ASP A 71 21.54 7.11 -12.47
C ASP A 71 22.50 6.00 -12.00
N GLU A 72 22.09 5.20 -11.00
CA GLU A 72 22.87 4.06 -10.49
C GLU A 72 23.11 2.99 -11.57
N HIS A 73 22.14 2.77 -12.45
CA HIS A 73 22.26 1.88 -13.60
C HIS A 73 22.94 2.54 -14.81
N LYS A 74 23.35 3.81 -14.70
CA LYS A 74 23.96 4.61 -15.77
C LYS A 74 23.08 4.74 -17.01
N ILE A 75 21.76 4.75 -16.82
CA ILE A 75 20.77 4.92 -17.88
C ILE A 75 20.58 6.40 -18.13
N GLN A 76 20.70 6.82 -19.39
CA GLN A 76 20.35 8.18 -19.80
C GLN A 76 18.83 8.29 -19.89
N TYR A 77 18.26 9.36 -19.35
CA TYR A 77 16.82 9.63 -19.41
C TYR A 77 16.55 11.13 -19.58
N ASN A 78 15.37 11.42 -20.11
CA ASN A 78 14.76 12.73 -20.12
C ASN A 78 13.55 12.77 -19.15
N ARG A 79 12.85 13.90 -19.11
CA ARG A 79 11.68 14.09 -18.24
C ARG A 79 10.52 13.15 -18.62
N ASP A 80 10.32 12.91 -19.90
CA ASP A 80 9.21 12.11 -20.42
C ASP A 80 9.43 10.63 -20.11
N ASP A 81 10.67 10.14 -20.18
CA ASP A 81 11.02 8.75 -19.79
C ASP A 81 10.65 8.47 -18.32
N VAL A 82 10.93 9.43 -17.43
CA VAL A 82 10.58 9.32 -15.99
C VAL A 82 9.08 9.31 -15.78
N ASN A 83 8.33 10.13 -16.53
CA ASN A 83 6.87 10.15 -16.43
C ASN A 83 6.27 8.85 -16.98
N GLN A 84 6.74 8.37 -18.14
CA GLN A 84 6.25 7.14 -18.75
C GLN A 84 6.47 5.93 -17.83
N LEU A 85 7.65 5.81 -17.23
CA LEU A 85 7.92 4.75 -16.26
C LEU A 85 7.08 4.92 -14.97
N PHE A 86 6.84 6.15 -14.55
CA PHE A 86 5.98 6.44 -13.40
C PHE A 86 4.51 6.10 -13.66
N ASP A 87 4.01 6.24 -14.88
CA ASP A 87 2.61 5.97 -15.22
C ASP A 87 2.19 4.53 -14.90
N ALA A 88 3.13 3.59 -14.85
CA ALA A 88 2.92 2.21 -14.37
C ALA A 88 2.36 2.15 -12.93
N PHE A 89 2.66 3.13 -12.07
CA PHE A 89 2.08 3.23 -10.73
C PHE A 89 0.62 3.67 -10.71
N LEU A 90 0.13 4.22 -11.83
CA LEU A 90 -1.23 4.78 -11.97
C LEU A 90 -2.21 3.76 -12.56
N ASP A 91 -1.71 2.66 -13.13
CA ASP A 91 -2.51 1.62 -13.79
C ASP A 91 -2.10 0.19 -13.38
N LEU A 92 -2.07 -0.05 -12.06
CA LEU A 92 -1.75 -1.36 -11.52
C LEU A 92 -2.94 -2.31 -11.60
N ASN A 93 -2.66 -3.58 -11.88
CA ASN A 93 -3.64 -4.65 -11.72
C ASN A 93 -3.84 -4.95 -10.22
N TYR A 94 -5.07 -5.24 -9.80
CA TYR A 94 -5.33 -5.76 -8.46
C TYR A 94 -5.20 -7.28 -8.40
N PHE A 95 -4.98 -7.84 -7.21
CA PHE A 95 -4.96 -9.30 -7.03
C PHE A 95 -6.34 -9.91 -7.31
N ASN A 96 -6.36 -11.07 -8.00
CA ASN A 96 -7.58 -11.69 -8.53
C ASN A 96 -8.72 -11.86 -7.51
N GLU A 97 -8.42 -12.05 -6.22
CA GLU A 97 -9.45 -12.22 -5.19
C GLU A 97 -10.13 -10.92 -4.73
N ILE A 98 -9.58 -9.75 -5.06
CA ILE A 98 -10.01 -8.45 -4.50
C ILE A 98 -11.51 -8.20 -4.69
N PRO A 99 -12.10 -8.25 -5.91
CA PRO A 99 -13.51 -7.94 -6.08
C PRO A 99 -14.43 -8.85 -5.25
N ARG A 100 -14.12 -10.14 -5.21
CA ARG A 100 -14.91 -11.12 -4.46
C ARG A 100 -14.81 -10.88 -2.95
N VAL A 101 -13.61 -10.62 -2.44
CA VAL A 101 -13.42 -10.40 -1.00
C VAL A 101 -14.11 -9.12 -0.57
N LEU A 102 -13.90 -8.00 -1.28
CA LEU A 102 -14.51 -6.72 -0.92
C LEU A 102 -16.05 -6.78 -1.03
N SER A 103 -16.59 -7.45 -2.04
CA SER A 103 -18.04 -7.68 -2.16
C SER A 103 -18.62 -8.47 -0.98
N ASN A 104 -17.94 -9.55 -0.56
CA ASN A 104 -18.37 -10.35 0.59
C ASN A 104 -18.31 -9.56 1.91
N LEU A 105 -17.24 -8.79 2.12
CA LEU A 105 -17.10 -7.95 3.30
C LEU A 105 -18.20 -6.87 3.37
N ASN A 106 -18.49 -6.20 2.25
CA ASN A 106 -19.60 -5.25 2.16
C ASN A 106 -20.95 -5.92 2.44
N GLY A 107 -21.21 -7.10 1.86
CA GLY A 107 -22.44 -7.86 2.08
C GLY A 107 -22.65 -8.28 3.55
N LYS A 108 -21.58 -8.27 4.36
CA LYS A 108 -21.61 -8.52 5.81
C LYS A 108 -21.72 -7.25 6.66
N GLY A 109 -21.83 -6.08 6.04
CA GLY A 109 -22.00 -4.79 6.70
C GLY A 109 -20.73 -4.21 7.31
N PHE A 110 -19.55 -4.61 6.84
CA PHE A 110 -18.31 -3.93 7.20
C PHE A 110 -18.16 -2.66 6.37
N ASP A 111 -17.71 -1.58 7.02
CA ASP A 111 -17.17 -0.44 6.28
C ASP A 111 -15.79 -0.80 5.72
N ILE A 112 -15.56 -0.52 4.45
CA ILE A 112 -14.29 -0.81 3.77
C ILE A 112 -13.62 0.50 3.40
N GLY A 113 -12.35 0.63 3.78
CA GLY A 113 -11.55 1.80 3.43
C GLY A 113 -10.13 1.45 3.01
N ILE A 114 -9.44 2.44 2.47
CA ILE A 114 -8.00 2.37 2.23
C ILE A 114 -7.27 3.49 2.96
N LEU A 115 -6.08 3.18 3.46
CA LEU A 115 -5.10 4.16 3.94
C LEU A 115 -3.82 3.98 3.13
N SER A 116 -3.36 5.02 2.45
CA SER A 116 -2.18 4.93 1.59
C SER A 116 -1.22 6.10 1.74
N ASN A 117 0.06 5.82 1.47
CA ASN A 117 1.06 6.87 1.31
C ASN A 117 0.91 7.63 -0.03
N GLY A 118 0.24 7.04 -1.03
CA GLY A 118 -0.03 7.70 -2.30
C GLY A 118 -0.88 8.95 -2.11
N ASN A 119 -0.52 10.04 -2.78
CA ASN A 119 -1.37 11.23 -2.89
C ASN A 119 -2.44 11.05 -3.97
N ASP A 120 -3.40 11.96 -4.05
CA ASP A 120 -4.60 11.82 -4.91
C ASP A 120 -4.27 11.56 -6.38
N SER A 121 -3.19 12.16 -6.90
CA SER A 121 -2.73 11.95 -8.28
C SER A 121 -2.33 10.50 -8.56
N MET A 122 -1.97 9.74 -7.53
CA MET A 122 -1.65 8.31 -7.63
C MET A 122 -2.83 7.41 -7.29
N LEU A 123 -3.65 7.80 -6.31
CA LEU A 123 -4.73 6.95 -5.81
C LEU A 123 -5.96 6.97 -6.70
N MET A 124 -6.40 8.16 -7.13
CA MET A 124 -7.66 8.29 -7.89
C MET A 124 -7.62 7.49 -9.20
N PRO A 125 -6.54 7.53 -10.02
CA PRO A 125 -6.47 6.70 -11.22
C PRO A 125 -6.64 5.21 -10.94
N LEU A 126 -5.99 4.68 -9.90
CA LEU A 126 -6.08 3.27 -9.53
C LEU A 126 -7.51 2.89 -9.11
N VAL A 127 -8.15 3.72 -8.29
CA VAL A 127 -9.51 3.46 -7.80
C VAL A 127 -10.53 3.56 -8.94
N ASP A 128 -10.43 4.58 -9.79
CA ASP A 128 -11.35 4.84 -10.89
C ASP A 128 -11.25 3.77 -11.99
N ASN A 129 -10.04 3.35 -12.35
CA ASN A 129 -9.81 2.37 -13.42
C ASN A 129 -10.22 0.95 -13.01
N SER A 130 -10.06 0.60 -11.73
CA SER A 130 -10.24 -0.77 -11.25
C SER A 130 -11.69 -1.15 -10.92
N LYS A 131 -12.63 -0.20 -10.92
CA LYS A 131 -14.05 -0.38 -10.52
C LYS A 131 -14.22 -0.97 -9.11
N ILE A 132 -13.18 -0.92 -8.27
CA ILE A 132 -13.30 -1.33 -6.87
C ILE A 132 -13.89 -0.22 -6.01
N SER A 133 -14.05 0.98 -6.57
CA SER A 133 -14.75 2.13 -5.97
C SER A 133 -16.15 1.77 -5.44
N ASP A 134 -16.84 0.83 -6.10
CA ASP A 134 -18.16 0.36 -5.68
C ASP A 134 -18.14 -0.35 -4.32
N TYR A 135 -16.95 -0.78 -3.88
CA TYR A 135 -16.76 -1.51 -2.64
C TYR A 135 -15.98 -0.75 -1.58
N ILE A 136 -15.35 0.38 -1.91
CA ILE A 136 -14.51 1.16 -0.98
C ILE A 136 -15.28 2.41 -0.60
N ASN A 137 -15.65 2.52 0.68
CA ASN A 137 -16.41 3.64 1.21
C ASN A 137 -15.56 4.90 1.39
N THR A 138 -14.26 4.70 1.70
CA THR A 138 -13.35 5.79 2.06
C THR A 138 -11.97 5.57 1.48
N VAL A 139 -11.44 6.59 0.80
CA VAL A 139 -10.04 6.66 0.36
C VAL A 139 -9.33 7.69 1.21
N ILE A 140 -8.33 7.27 2.00
CA ILE A 140 -7.57 8.15 2.90
C ILE A 140 -6.13 8.22 2.41
N SER A 141 -5.67 9.43 2.07
CA SER A 141 -4.27 9.70 1.78
C SER A 141 -3.59 10.32 2.99
N VAL A 142 -2.37 9.86 3.30
CA VAL A 142 -1.54 10.54 4.32
C VAL A 142 -1.04 11.92 3.87
N ASP A 143 -1.21 12.27 2.59
CA ASP A 143 -0.87 13.60 2.05
C ASP A 143 -1.62 14.72 2.77
N GLU A 144 -2.85 14.44 3.23
CA GLU A 144 -3.69 15.35 4.01
C GLU A 144 -2.99 15.90 5.28
N ILE A 145 -2.16 15.07 5.92
CA ILE A 145 -1.43 15.42 7.13
C ILE A 145 0.08 15.57 6.90
N LYS A 146 0.54 15.36 5.66
CA LYS A 146 1.95 15.46 5.25
C LYS A 146 2.88 14.60 6.11
N GLN A 147 2.41 13.41 6.50
CA GLN A 147 3.16 12.47 7.33
C GLN A 147 2.96 11.04 6.85
N TYR A 148 4.00 10.43 6.32
CA TYR A 148 3.94 9.05 5.86
C TYR A 148 3.74 8.05 6.99
N LYS A 149 3.18 6.89 6.66
CA LYS A 149 3.31 5.68 7.47
C LYS A 149 4.81 5.36 7.69
N PRO A 150 5.23 4.82 8.85
CA PRO A 150 4.40 4.37 9.97
C PRO A 150 4.24 5.44 11.07
N SER A 151 4.19 6.73 10.73
CA SER A 151 3.88 7.76 11.74
C SER A 151 2.54 7.45 12.42
N PRO A 152 2.45 7.48 13.76
CA PRO A 152 1.18 7.28 14.47
C PRO A 152 0.05 8.18 13.96
N ALA A 153 0.37 9.39 13.49
CA ALA A 153 -0.59 10.32 12.91
C ALA A 153 -1.27 9.78 11.65
N SER A 154 -0.57 9.00 10.83
CA SER A 154 -1.14 8.38 9.62
C SER A 154 -2.24 7.38 9.95
N TYR A 155 -2.07 6.58 11.00
CA TYR A 155 -3.07 5.63 11.47
C TYR A 155 -4.23 6.31 12.20
N ALA A 156 -3.98 7.45 12.87
CA ALA A 156 -5.01 8.23 13.54
C ALA A 156 -6.08 8.78 12.56
N LEU A 157 -5.72 9.05 11.31
CA LEU A 157 -6.67 9.46 10.26
C LEU A 157 -7.85 8.49 10.13
N ILE A 158 -7.61 7.18 10.25
CA ILE A 158 -8.68 6.18 10.19
C ILE A 158 -9.75 6.48 11.26
N LEU A 159 -9.32 6.77 12.49
CA LEU A 159 -10.26 7.07 13.58
C LEU A 159 -11.00 8.39 13.34
N GLU A 160 -10.35 9.37 12.73
CA GLU A 160 -10.96 10.65 12.39
C GLU A 160 -12.04 10.52 11.31
N TYR A 161 -11.81 9.71 10.28
CA TYR A 161 -12.78 9.46 9.20
C TYR A 161 -13.98 8.64 9.68
N TYR A 162 -13.72 7.54 10.39
CA TYR A 162 -14.77 6.60 10.78
C TYR A 162 -15.47 6.94 12.11
N LYS A 163 -14.89 7.85 12.92
CA LYS A 163 -15.39 8.17 14.29
C LYS A 163 -15.55 6.91 15.15
N MET A 164 -14.59 5.99 15.02
CA MET A 164 -14.55 4.69 15.70
C MET A 164 -13.39 4.63 16.71
N THR A 165 -13.33 3.57 17.51
CA THR A 165 -12.16 3.28 18.37
C THR A 165 -11.21 2.28 17.69
N ARG A 166 -10.04 2.03 18.27
CA ARG A 166 -9.05 1.12 17.66
C ARG A 166 -9.55 -0.32 17.57
N GLU A 167 -10.35 -0.74 18.54
CA GLU A 167 -10.93 -2.09 18.63
C GLU A 167 -12.02 -2.35 17.58
N ASP A 168 -12.55 -1.29 16.97
CA ASP A 168 -13.50 -1.38 15.86
C ASP A 168 -12.81 -1.57 14.50
N ILE A 169 -11.48 -1.41 14.42
CA ILE A 169 -10.71 -1.39 13.17
C ILE A 169 -9.86 -2.66 13.04
N LEU A 170 -9.97 -3.31 11.88
CA LEU A 170 -8.99 -4.29 11.41
C LEU A 170 -8.14 -3.67 10.31
N PHE A 171 -6.82 -3.62 10.50
CA PHE A 171 -5.90 -3.08 9.50
C PHE A 171 -5.23 -4.20 8.70
N VAL A 172 -5.17 -4.08 7.38
CA VAL A 172 -4.72 -5.15 6.48
C VAL A 172 -3.59 -4.63 5.59
N SER A 173 -2.44 -5.28 5.62
CA SER A 173 -1.31 -4.90 4.77
C SER A 173 -0.44 -6.09 4.41
N SER A 174 0.16 -6.08 3.22
CA SER A 174 1.22 -7.01 2.81
C SER A 174 2.60 -6.59 3.33
N ASN A 175 2.74 -5.35 3.76
CA ASN A 175 4.02 -4.75 4.16
C ASN A 175 4.24 -4.95 5.67
N SER A 176 5.25 -5.73 6.07
CA SER A 176 5.54 -6.03 7.49
C SER A 176 5.78 -4.77 8.33
N TRP A 177 6.45 -3.75 7.76
CA TRP A 177 6.69 -2.48 8.42
C TRP A 177 5.40 -1.68 8.68
N ASP A 178 4.40 -1.81 7.81
CA ASP A 178 3.10 -1.13 7.96
C ASP A 178 2.21 -1.87 8.96
N VAL A 179 2.23 -3.20 8.92
CA VAL A 179 1.63 -4.05 9.96
C VAL A 179 2.21 -3.73 11.33
N THR A 180 3.54 -3.66 11.45
CA THR A 180 4.23 -3.27 12.69
C THR A 180 3.78 -1.89 13.18
N GLY A 181 3.71 -0.91 12.28
CA GLY A 181 3.26 0.45 12.61
C GLY A 181 1.82 0.51 13.10
N ALA A 182 0.91 -0.17 12.40
CA ALA A 182 -0.51 -0.24 12.76
C ALA A 182 -0.75 -0.98 14.08
N ALA A 183 -0.04 -2.10 14.30
CA ALA A 183 -0.09 -2.84 15.56
C ALA A 183 0.45 -2.00 16.72
N ASN A 184 1.56 -1.27 16.52
CA ASN A 184 2.11 -0.37 17.52
C ASN A 184 1.18 0.81 17.83
N PHE A 185 0.42 1.28 16.84
CA PHE A 185 -0.65 2.26 17.07
C PHE A 185 -1.79 1.67 17.91
N GLY A 186 -2.01 0.35 17.84
CA GLY A 186 -2.98 -0.38 18.65
C GLY A 186 -4.15 -0.96 17.87
N PHE A 187 -4.04 -1.10 16.55
CA PHE A 187 -5.01 -1.86 15.76
C PHE A 187 -4.73 -3.36 15.84
N ASP A 188 -5.78 -4.17 15.68
CA ASP A 188 -5.60 -5.54 15.23
C ASP A 188 -5.18 -5.52 13.76
N THR A 189 -4.27 -6.42 13.39
CA THR A 189 -3.65 -6.39 12.06
C THR A 189 -3.60 -7.74 11.38
N VAL A 190 -3.85 -7.74 10.08
CA VAL A 190 -3.66 -8.88 9.18
C VAL A 190 -2.44 -8.63 8.32
N TRP A 191 -1.47 -9.55 8.39
CA TRP A 191 -0.37 -9.56 7.45
C TRP A 191 -0.66 -10.51 6.28
N VAL A 192 -0.72 -9.94 5.07
CA VAL A 192 -0.95 -10.70 3.82
C VAL A 192 0.39 -11.10 3.21
N ASN A 193 0.92 -12.24 3.63
CA ASN A 193 2.20 -12.78 3.19
C ASN A 193 2.07 -13.66 1.94
N ARG A 194 1.93 -13.00 0.77
CA ARG A 194 1.76 -13.71 -0.51
C ARG A 194 2.99 -14.49 -0.97
N LYS A 195 4.16 -14.11 -0.46
CA LYS A 195 5.47 -14.59 -0.93
C LYS A 195 6.15 -15.57 0.02
N GLY A 196 5.52 -15.89 1.16
CA GLY A 196 6.14 -16.73 2.19
C GLY A 196 7.39 -16.10 2.80
N GLU A 197 7.42 -14.77 2.86
CA GLU A 197 8.52 -14.00 3.44
C GLU A 197 8.59 -14.23 4.95
N GLN A 198 9.77 -13.99 5.54
CA GLN A 198 9.90 -13.94 6.99
C GLN A 198 9.29 -12.64 7.51
N TYR A 199 8.54 -12.71 8.60
CA TYR A 199 8.06 -11.49 9.25
C TYR A 199 9.24 -10.77 9.90
N ASP A 200 9.33 -9.47 9.66
CA ASP A 200 10.35 -8.64 10.26
C ASP A 200 9.91 -8.22 11.67
N ASP A 201 10.35 -8.97 12.68
CA ASP A 201 9.98 -8.76 14.09
C ASP A 201 10.63 -7.48 14.65
N ASN A 202 10.02 -6.36 14.30
CA ASN A 202 10.39 -5.00 14.73
C ASN A 202 9.62 -4.58 16.00
N GLY A 203 9.33 -5.53 16.90
CA GLY A 203 8.73 -5.27 18.20
C GLY A 203 7.21 -5.34 18.25
N GLN A 204 6.55 -5.72 17.15
CA GLN A 204 5.12 -6.05 17.10
C GLN A 204 4.89 -7.23 16.15
N SER A 205 3.90 -8.07 16.47
CA SER A 205 3.49 -9.19 15.62
C SER A 205 2.07 -8.99 15.09
N PRO A 206 1.72 -9.53 13.91
CA PRO A 206 0.35 -9.45 13.42
C PRO A 206 -0.59 -10.28 14.29
N THR A 207 -1.85 -9.85 14.40
CA THR A 207 -2.95 -10.66 14.94
C THR A 207 -3.10 -11.97 14.17
N ILE A 208 -2.95 -11.92 12.83
CA ILE A 208 -2.91 -13.11 11.98
C ILE A 208 -2.07 -12.88 10.71
N THR A 209 -1.40 -13.94 10.28
CA THR A 209 -0.75 -14.03 8.96
C THR A 209 -1.58 -14.90 8.03
N VAL A 210 -1.80 -14.42 6.81
CA VAL A 210 -2.54 -15.13 5.75
C VAL A 210 -1.78 -15.07 4.43
N ASN A 211 -1.96 -16.05 3.55
CA ASN A 211 -1.31 -16.04 2.24
C ASN A 211 -2.06 -15.20 1.20
N ASN A 212 -3.35 -14.96 1.43
CA ASN A 212 -4.22 -14.18 0.56
C ASN A 212 -5.47 -13.70 1.31
N LEU A 213 -6.23 -12.79 0.70
CA LEU A 213 -7.38 -12.18 1.37
C LEU A 213 -8.58 -13.11 1.55
N ASN A 214 -8.63 -14.26 0.85
CA ASN A 214 -9.69 -15.24 1.12
C ASN A 214 -9.50 -15.95 2.46
N GLU A 215 -8.26 -16.18 2.86
CA GLU A 215 -7.94 -16.74 4.17
C GLU A 215 -8.32 -15.76 5.28
N MET A 216 -8.05 -14.47 5.10
CA MET A 216 -8.53 -13.42 6.01
C MET A 216 -10.06 -13.42 6.12
N ALA A 217 -10.77 -13.47 4.98
CA ALA A 217 -12.23 -13.49 4.97
C ALA A 217 -12.81 -14.71 5.73
N LYS A 218 -12.19 -15.89 5.58
CA LYS A 218 -12.53 -17.10 6.34
C LYS A 218 -12.25 -16.95 7.83
N TRP A 219 -11.09 -16.38 8.19
CA TRP A 219 -10.75 -16.14 9.59
C TRP A 219 -11.76 -15.19 10.26
N LEU A 220 -12.18 -14.13 9.57
CA LEU A 220 -13.22 -13.23 10.03
C LEU A 220 -14.56 -13.94 10.26
N GLU A 221 -14.92 -14.97 9.48
CA GLU A 221 -16.14 -15.74 9.69
C GLU A 221 -16.07 -16.63 10.94
N MET A 222 -14.89 -17.17 11.24
CA MET A 222 -14.68 -18.10 12.35
C MET A 222 -14.51 -17.41 13.71
N ASN A 223 -14.13 -16.13 13.71
CA ASN A 223 -13.81 -15.36 14.92
C ASN A 223 -14.83 -14.22 15.17
N LYS A 224 -16.04 -14.37 14.62
CA LYS A 224 -17.20 -13.50 14.89
C LYS A 224 -17.93 -13.93 16.16
#